data_AF-A0A7Y4WU38-F1
#
_entry.id   AF-A0A7Y4WU38-F1
#
_cell.length_a   1.000
_cell.length_b   1.000
_cell.length_c   1.000
_cell.angle_alpha   90.00
_cell.angle_beta   90.00
_cell.angle_gamma   90.00
#
_symmetry.space_group_name_H-M   'P 1'
#
loop_
_entity.id
_entity.type
_entity.pdbx_description
1 polymer ?
#
loop_
_entity_poly.entity_id
_entity_poly.type
_entity_poly.pdbx_seq_one_letter_code
_entity_poly.pdbx_strand_id
1 'polypeptide(L)'
;MACARCPYTQSYTLLWQDDRDPEVKAIMLRCCAGPELQIRRGADTLFAEIFKTRTAVLERSEQLRADRSWESGAGESGEAPMPGAEQSA
;
A
#
# COMPACT_ATOMS: atom_id res chain seq x y z
N MET A 1 -10.88 -12.11 15.19
CA MET A 1 -11.07 -11.02 16.16
C MET A 1 -10.69 -9.72 15.47
N ALA A 2 -11.66 -8.99 14.93
CA ALA A 2 -11.42 -7.72 14.26
C ALA A 2 -11.05 -6.65 15.29
N CYS A 3 -10.05 -5.82 15.02
CA CYS A 3 -9.75 -4.68 15.87
C CYS A 3 -10.83 -3.62 15.62
N ALA A 4 -11.93 -3.71 16.37
CA ALA A 4 -13.16 -2.93 16.18
C ALA A 4 -12.99 -1.41 16.31
N ARG A 5 -11.77 -0.94 16.63
CA ARG A 5 -11.38 0.46 16.83
C ARG A 5 -9.90 0.64 16.45
N CYS A 6 -9.51 0.34 15.22
CA CYS A 6 -8.20 0.80 14.73
C CYS A 6 -8.37 2.08 13.89
N PRO A 7 -8.69 3.26 14.48
CA PRO A 7 -8.44 4.52 13.81
C PRO A 7 -6.93 4.75 13.89
N TYR A 8 -6.14 3.98 13.10
CA TYR A 8 -4.66 3.88 13.12
C TYR A 8 -4.06 4.52 14.36
N THR A 9 -3.61 3.80 15.39
CA THR A 9 -2.83 4.47 16.45
C THR A 9 -1.54 4.98 15.77
N GLN A 10 -1.57 6.23 15.27
CA GLN A 10 -0.88 6.69 14.04
C GLN A 10 0.61 6.89 14.27
N SER A 11 1.34 5.82 14.55
CA SER A 11 2.78 5.83 14.33
C SER A 11 3.01 5.75 12.84
N TYR A 12 2.87 6.89 12.15
CA TYR A 12 3.35 7.03 10.79
C TYR A 12 4.87 7.19 10.86
N THR A 13 5.59 6.33 10.16
CA THR A 13 7.03 6.49 9.98
C THR A 13 7.24 6.85 8.53
N LEU A 14 7.72 8.07 8.27
CA LEU A 14 8.22 8.41 6.94
C LEU A 14 9.48 7.58 6.68
N LEU A 15 9.45 6.78 5.63
CA LEU A 15 10.60 5.97 5.21
C LEU A 15 11.50 6.80 4.29
N TRP A 16 10.88 7.37 3.26
CA TRP A 16 11.52 8.29 2.33
C TRP A 16 10.47 9.18 1.65
N GLN A 17 10.95 10.29 1.13
CA GLN A 17 10.22 11.20 0.26
C GLN A 17 10.95 11.20 -1.08
N ASP A 18 10.21 11.18 -2.18
CA ASP A 18 10.83 11.18 -3.51
C ASP A 18 11.51 12.54 -3.77
N ASP A 19 12.74 12.48 -4.29
CA ASP A 19 13.56 13.66 -4.55
C ASP A 19 13.07 14.47 -5.77
N ARG A 20 12.27 13.87 -6.67
CA ARG A 20 11.73 14.51 -7.89
C ARG A 20 10.31 15.03 -7.69
N ASP A 21 9.49 14.29 -6.95
CA ASP A 21 8.13 14.68 -6.59
C ASP A 21 7.97 14.66 -5.05
N PRO A 22 8.10 15.81 -4.36
CA PRO A 22 7.98 15.87 -2.92
C PRO A 22 6.57 15.55 -2.41
N GLU A 23 5.56 15.49 -3.28
CA GLU A 23 4.23 15.02 -2.89
C GLU A 23 4.21 13.51 -2.69
N VAL A 24 5.15 12.79 -3.30
CA VAL A 24 5.30 11.34 -3.16
C VAL A 24 6.09 10.98 -1.90
N LYS A 25 5.44 10.21 -1.02
CA LYS A 25 6.00 9.77 0.26
C LYS A 25 5.72 8.30 0.47
N ALA A 26 6.76 7.56 0.86
CA ALA A 26 6.61 6.21 1.39
C ALA A 26 6.51 6.26 2.91
N ILE A 27 5.41 5.74 3.43
CA ILE A 27 5.13 5.70 4.86
C ILE A 27 4.89 4.27 5.31
N MET A 28 5.35 3.98 6.52
CA MET A 28 4.95 2.77 7.23
C MET A 28 3.88 3.14 8.25
N LEU A 29 2.75 2.46 8.18
CA LEU A 29 1.70 2.50 9.19
C LEU A 29 1.79 1.24 10.04
N ARG A 30 1.52 1.34 11.33
CA ARG A 30 1.34 0.16 12.20
C ARG A 30 -0.13 -0.05 12.48
N CYS A 31 -0.64 -1.19 12.06
CA CYS A 31 -1.99 -1.66 12.32
C CYS A 31 -1.95 -2.90 13.22
N CYS A 32 -3.08 -3.24 13.83
CA CYS A 32 -3.29 -4.53 14.50
C CYS A 32 -3.10 -5.74 13.58
N ALA A 33 -3.23 -5.56 12.25
CA ALA A 33 -2.99 -6.59 11.25
C ALA A 33 -1.51 -6.79 10.91
N GLY A 34 -0.65 -5.85 11.31
CA GLY A 34 0.76 -5.83 10.96
C GLY A 34 1.21 -4.44 10.50
N PRO A 35 2.52 -4.26 10.22
CA PRO A 35 3.04 -3.08 9.56
C PRO A 35 2.61 -3.03 8.09
N GLU A 36 2.15 -1.87 7.64
CA GLU A 36 1.64 -1.62 6.30
C GLU A 36 2.52 -0.59 5.62
N LEU A 37 2.95 -0.87 4.39
CA LEU A 37 3.65 0.06 3.53
C LEU A 37 2.62 0.79 2.68
N GLN A 38 2.64 2.12 2.70
CA GLN A 38 1.89 2.92 1.74
C GLN A 38 2.82 3.86 0.99
N ILE A 39 2.60 4.00 -0.31
CA ILE A 39 3.16 5.09 -1.12
C ILE A 39 2.01 6.01 -1.47
N ARG A 40 2.13 7.27 -1.09
CA ARG A 40 1.07 8.26 -1.25
C ARG A 40 1.58 9.42 -2.07
N ARG A 41 0.68 10.06 -2.82
CA ARG A 41 0.90 11.33 -3.50
C ARG A 41 -0.14 12.32 -3.01
N GLY A 42 0.25 13.21 -2.11
CA GLY A 42 -0.71 14.09 -1.43
C GLY A 42 -1.77 13.30 -0.65
N ALA A 43 -3.03 13.40 -1.07
CA ALA A 43 -4.14 12.66 -0.47
C ALA A 43 -4.28 11.22 -1.01
N ASP A 44 -3.82 10.97 -2.23
CA ASP A 44 -4.01 9.71 -2.95
C ASP A 44 -3.02 8.63 -2.48
N THR A 45 -3.48 7.38 -2.50
CA THR A 45 -2.64 6.21 -2.22
C THR A 45 -2.33 5.51 -3.54
N LEU A 46 -1.05 5.51 -3.92
CA LEU A 46 -0.56 4.87 -5.14
C LEU A 46 -0.26 3.38 -4.92
N PHE A 47 0.13 3.00 -3.70
CA PHE A 47 0.46 1.64 -3.35
C PHE A 47 0.15 1.39 -1.87
N ALA A 48 -0.38 0.21 -1.54
CA ALA A 48 -0.59 -0.22 -0.17
C ALA A 48 -0.41 -1.75 -0.04
N GLU A 49 0.43 -2.19 0.90
CA GLU A 49 0.64 -3.62 1.15
C GLU A 49 0.92 -3.89 2.64
N ILE A 50 0.36 -4.98 3.17
CA ILE A 50 0.50 -5.37 4.58
C ILE A 50 1.56 -6.46 4.71
N PHE A 51 2.48 -6.29 5.67
CA PHE A 51 3.59 -7.20 5.93
C PHE A 51 3.49 -7.82 7.31
N LYS A 52 4.20 -8.94 7.50
CA LYS A 52 4.32 -9.61 8.81
C LYS A 52 5.34 -8.96 9.73
N THR A 53 6.36 -8.30 9.17
CA THR A 53 7.49 -7.73 9.92
C THR A 53 7.86 -6.34 9.42
N ARG A 54 8.44 -5.51 10.30
CA ARG A 54 8.95 -4.19 9.95
C ARG A 54 10.09 -4.26 8.92
N THR A 55 10.96 -5.27 9.04
CA THR A 55 12.10 -5.44 8.14
C THR A 55 11.63 -5.62 6.69
N ALA A 56 10.60 -6.45 6.48
CA ALA A 56 10.04 -6.67 5.15
C ALA A 56 9.46 -5.37 4.54
N VAL A 57 8.85 -4.51 5.34
CA VAL A 57 8.41 -3.16 4.90
C VAL A 57 9.60 -2.33 4.43
N LEU A 58 10.67 -2.28 5.20
CA LEU A 58 11.85 -1.48 4.88
C LEU A 58 12.50 -1.98 3.58
N GLU A 59 12.74 -3.29 3.48
CA GLU A 59 13.30 -3.92 2.28
C GLU A 59 12.43 -3.64 1.04
N ARG A 60 11.11 -3.80 1.16
CA ARG A 60 10.19 -3.52 0.06
C ARG A 60 10.15 -2.04 -0.31
N SER A 61 10.23 -1.15 0.67
CA SER A 61 10.24 0.29 0.43
C SER A 61 11.49 0.74 -0.33
N GLU A 62 12.65 0.13 -0.06
CA GLU A 62 13.89 0.44 -0.78
C GLU A 62 13.87 -0.12 -2.22
N GLN A 63 13.32 -1.32 -2.43
CA GLN A 63 13.09 -1.86 -3.77
C GLN A 63 12.19 -0.91 -4.59
N LEU A 64 11.07 -0.50 -4.00
CA LEU A 64 10.13 0.43 -4.64
C LEU A 64 10.79 1.78 -4.93
N ARG A 65 11.69 2.25 -4.07
CA ARG A 65 12.46 3.47 -4.31
C ARG A 65 13.41 3.32 -5.51
N ALA A 66 14.13 2.20 -5.59
CA ALA A 66 15.12 1.96 -6.63
C ALA A 66 14.47 1.74 -8.01
N ASP A 67 13.46 0.88 -8.09
CA ASP A 67 12.85 0.44 -9.35
C ASP A 67 11.66 1.32 -9.77
N ARG A 68 11.17 2.20 -8.88
CA ARG A 68 10.00 3.07 -9.09
C ARG A 68 8.76 2.31 -9.58
N SER A 69 8.63 1.03 -9.25
CA SER A 69 7.52 0.19 -9.73
C SER A 69 6.14 0.64 -9.24
N TRP A 70 6.09 1.54 -8.25
CA TRP A 70 4.87 2.20 -7.78
C TRP A 70 4.33 3.26 -8.74
N GLU A 71 5.12 3.75 -9.71
CA GLU A 71 4.64 4.66 -10.76
C GLU A 71 3.77 3.95 -11.80
N SER A 72 4.05 2.67 -12.04
CA SER A 72 3.27 1.84 -12.97
C SER A 72 1.93 1.38 -12.39
N GLY A 73 1.65 1.67 -11.12
CA GLY A 73 0.47 1.22 -10.38
C GLY A 73 -0.73 2.19 -10.41
N ALA A 74 -0.79 3.14 -11.34
CA ALA A 74 -1.97 3.94 -11.57
C ALA A 74 -3.05 3.10 -12.29
N GLY A 75 -3.76 2.27 -11.52
CA GLY A 75 -5.05 1.71 -11.91
C GLY A 75 -5.01 0.35 -12.58
N GLU A 76 -4.87 -0.72 -11.79
CA GLU A 76 -5.65 -1.94 -12.03
C GLU A 76 -6.23 -2.38 -10.67
N SER A 77 -7.33 -1.73 -10.27
CA SER A 77 -8.35 -2.51 -9.57
C SER A 77 -8.79 -3.57 -10.57
N GLY A 78 -8.19 -4.75 -10.48
CA GLY A 78 -8.65 -5.94 -11.17
C GLY A 78 -10.08 -6.20 -10.73
N GLU A 79 -11.01 -5.63 -11.47
CA GLU A 79 -12.38 -6.08 -11.54
C GLU A 79 -12.29 -7.57 -11.86
N ALA A 80 -12.63 -8.42 -10.89
CA ALA A 80 -12.69 -9.85 -11.14
C ALA A 80 -13.60 -10.06 -12.35
N PRO A 81 -13.19 -10.81 -13.39
CA PRO A 81 -14.13 -11.20 -14.42
C PRO A 81 -15.19 -12.04 -13.72
N MET A 82 -16.39 -11.48 -13.57
CA MET A 82 -17.58 -12.24 -13.22
C MET A 82 -17.72 -13.32 -14.30
N PRO A 83 -17.62 -14.63 -13.97
CA PRO A 83 -17.98 -15.64 -14.94
C PRO A 83 -19.48 -15.45 -15.25
N GLY A 84 -19.75 -15.30 -16.54
CA GLY A 84 -21.07 -15.02 -17.08
C GLY A 84 -22.13 -15.99 -16.57
N ALA A 85 -23.31 -15.43 -16.32
CA ALA A 85 -24.54 -16.17 -16.32
C ALA A 85 -24.78 -16.75 -17.71
N GLU A 86 -24.71 -18.07 -17.85
CA GLU A 86 -25.32 -18.82 -18.95
C GLU A 86 -25.89 -20.11 -18.35
N GLN A 87 -27.15 -20.06 -17.93
CA GLN A 87 -28.34 -20.53 -18.64
C GLN A 87 -28.54 -22.05 -18.55
N SER A 88 -29.62 -22.39 -17.84
CA SER A 88 -30.53 -23.53 -18.00
C SER A 88 -30.14 -24.66 -18.96
N ALA A 89 -30.10 -25.88 -18.41
CA ALA A 89 -30.77 -27.05 -18.97
C ALA A 89 -31.18 -27.99 -17.84
#